data_AF-A0A8H5C1M6-F1
#
_entry.id   AF-A0A8H5C1M6-F1
#
_cell.length_a   1.000
_cell.length_b   1.000
_cell.length_c   1.000
_cell.angle_alpha   90.00
_cell.angle_beta   90.00
_cell.angle_gamma   90.00
#
_symmetry.space_group_name_H-M   'P 1'
#
loop_
_entity.id
_entity.type
_entity.pdbx_description
1 polymer ?
#
loop_
_entity_poly.entity_id
_entity_poly.type
_entity_poly.pdbx_seq_one_letter_code
_entity_poly.pdbx_strand_id
1 'polypeptide(L)'
;MPSISSYDYNLPLSEILKQSTKAAHDEVATSPEAGKLLRGELSKEQYARYLMMLWHVYAAIEQGLERHATHPTFEPTYNPALLHRAPALSSDISYLLQVPEWKTHPIHHRLISSPPAGLFTFVNRIHEVADAQDPSPLIAHAYVRYLGDLSGGQTIRHTLAKAYDLDEASGTGLQFYAFKGLTSNKLASQGEMKRIKEWYREGMNAGVGGNVQRKSEIVDEASLSFKLNAGLFAAIAQEDPEPFEGSMTKEQLAALVKPLSSEAPGYSVQNVVVLIAAVSIGHFLLTVGGFTGQRGWYKYLGFEEWVVSTWKSVTA
;
A
#
# COMPACT_ATOMS: atom_id res chain seq x y z
N MET A 1 17.96 21.34 -27.36
CA MET A 1 16.51 21.10 -27.32
C MET A 1 16.31 19.60 -27.34
N PRO A 2 15.60 18.99 -26.37
CA PRO A 2 15.26 17.59 -26.49
C PRO A 2 14.34 17.43 -27.70
N SER A 3 14.61 16.42 -28.51
CA SER A 3 13.82 16.05 -29.69
C SER A 3 12.36 15.90 -29.28
N ILE A 4 11.45 16.77 -29.77
CA ILE A 4 10.01 16.49 -29.73
C ILE A 4 9.86 15.10 -30.36
N SER A 5 9.38 14.14 -29.58
CA SER A 5 9.26 12.76 -30.03
C SER A 5 8.32 12.68 -31.25
N SER A 6 8.47 11.64 -32.07
CA SER A 6 7.73 11.45 -33.31
C SER A 6 6.23 11.10 -33.13
N TYR A 7 5.61 11.41 -31.99
CA TYR A 7 4.23 11.06 -31.71
C TYR A 7 3.26 12.17 -32.13
N ASP A 8 2.07 11.78 -32.59
CA ASP A 8 0.98 12.72 -32.88
C ASP A 8 0.30 13.15 -31.57
N TYR A 9 0.67 14.33 -31.08
CA TYR A 9 0.13 14.90 -29.84
C TYR A 9 -1.33 15.41 -29.95
N ASN A 10 -1.94 15.34 -31.13
CA ASN A 10 -3.38 15.58 -31.29
C ASN A 10 -4.23 14.40 -30.81
N LEU A 11 -3.64 13.19 -30.71
CA LEU A 11 -4.31 12.02 -30.17
C LEU A 11 -4.63 12.16 -28.67
N PRO A 12 -5.60 11.40 -28.14
CA PRO A 12 -5.83 11.32 -26.70
C PRO A 12 -4.55 10.88 -25.96
N LEU A 13 -4.29 11.48 -24.79
CA LEU A 13 -3.08 11.18 -24.00
C LEU A 13 -2.89 9.69 -23.76
N SER A 14 -3.97 8.96 -23.47
CA SER A 14 -3.92 7.52 -23.22
C SER A 14 -3.39 6.71 -24.41
N GLU A 15 -3.65 7.17 -25.64
CA GLU A 15 -3.17 6.51 -26.85
C GLU A 15 -1.69 6.80 -27.07
N ILE A 16 -1.27 8.05 -26.87
CA ILE A 16 0.13 8.45 -26.98
C ILE A 16 0.98 7.71 -25.95
N LEU A 17 0.51 7.62 -24.70
CA LEU A 17 1.17 6.85 -23.65
C LEU A 17 1.29 5.37 -24.02
N LYS A 18 0.20 4.75 -24.48
CA LYS A 18 0.22 3.34 -24.90
C LYS A 18 1.25 3.09 -26.01
N GLN A 19 1.38 4.00 -26.97
CA GLN A 19 2.34 3.88 -28.07
C GLN A 19 3.78 4.12 -27.59
N SER A 20 3.99 5.21 -26.87
CA SER A 20 5.32 5.68 -26.44
C SER A 20 5.97 4.75 -25.42
N THR A 21 5.18 4.14 -24.54
CA THR A 21 5.72 3.29 -23.48
C THR A 21 5.78 1.80 -23.85
N LYS A 22 5.37 1.42 -25.07
CA LYS A 22 5.31 0.01 -25.46
C LYS A 22 6.66 -0.70 -25.36
N ALA A 23 7.72 -0.09 -25.90
CA ALA A 23 9.05 -0.69 -25.89
C ALA A 23 9.58 -0.88 -24.46
N ALA A 24 9.44 0.15 -23.62
CA ALA A 24 9.87 0.11 -22.23
C ALA A 24 9.06 -0.89 -21.39
N HIS A 25 7.76 -1.03 -21.65
CA HIS A 25 6.94 -2.07 -21.04
C HIS A 25 7.44 -3.48 -21.42
N ASP A 26 7.69 -3.72 -22.70
CA ASP A 26 8.13 -5.02 -23.20
C ASP A 26 9.51 -5.40 -22.60
N GLU A 27 10.44 -4.44 -22.51
CA GLU A 27 11.76 -4.62 -21.86
C GLU A 27 11.64 -5.01 -20.38
N VAL A 28 10.83 -4.28 -19.60
CA VAL A 28 10.63 -4.59 -18.17
C VAL A 28 9.97 -5.96 -18.01
N ALA A 29 8.97 -6.29 -18.84
CA ALA A 29 8.26 -7.56 -18.78
C ALA A 29 9.16 -8.77 -19.10
N THR A 30 10.20 -8.59 -19.92
CA THR A 30 11.16 -9.66 -20.25
C THR A 30 12.39 -9.68 -19.33
N SER A 31 12.49 -8.78 -18.34
CA SER A 31 13.62 -8.77 -17.42
C SER A 31 13.68 -10.04 -16.55
N PRO A 32 14.88 -10.54 -16.19
CA PRO A 32 15.03 -11.73 -15.36
C PRO A 32 14.31 -11.64 -14.02
N GLU A 33 14.36 -10.47 -13.38
CA GLU A 33 13.76 -10.22 -12.06
C GLU A 33 12.24 -10.16 -12.12
N ALA A 34 11.66 -9.52 -13.15
CA ALA A 34 10.23 -9.61 -13.41
C ALA A 34 9.82 -11.06 -13.66
N GLY A 35 10.61 -11.81 -14.44
CA GLY A 35 10.38 -13.24 -14.65
C GLY A 35 10.36 -14.05 -13.35
N LYS A 36 11.32 -13.82 -12.45
CA LYS A 36 11.38 -14.49 -11.13
C LYS A 36 10.15 -14.15 -10.29
N LEU A 37 9.75 -12.88 -10.23
CA LEU A 37 8.53 -12.45 -9.53
C LEU A 37 7.29 -13.15 -10.11
N LEU A 38 7.13 -13.12 -11.43
CA LEU A 38 5.97 -13.69 -12.13
C LEU A 38 5.89 -15.21 -12.03
N ARG A 39 6.99 -15.90 -11.73
CA ARG A 39 7.04 -17.35 -11.48
C ARG A 39 7.02 -17.70 -9.99
N GLY A 40 7.04 -16.71 -9.09
CA GLY A 40 7.07 -16.93 -7.64
C GLY A 40 8.39 -17.51 -7.14
N GLU A 41 9.50 -17.19 -7.79
CA GLU A 41 10.84 -17.73 -7.49
C GLU A 41 11.62 -16.89 -6.47
N LEU A 42 11.07 -15.77 -6.01
CA LEU A 42 11.66 -14.99 -4.93
C LEU A 42 11.40 -15.68 -3.59
N SER A 43 12.33 -15.56 -2.63
CA SER A 43 12.01 -15.93 -1.25
C SER A 43 10.94 -14.99 -0.67
N LYS A 44 10.22 -15.45 0.36
CA LYS A 44 9.22 -14.64 1.06
C LYS A 44 9.81 -13.31 1.59
N GLU A 45 11.06 -13.34 2.07
CA GLU A 45 11.77 -12.13 2.54
C GLU A 45 12.12 -11.17 1.40
N GLN A 46 12.63 -11.69 0.27
CA GLN A 46 12.90 -10.87 -0.92
C GLN A 46 11.61 -10.23 -1.47
N TYR A 47 10.51 -10.98 -1.46
CA TYR A 47 9.21 -10.47 -1.87
C TYR A 47 8.69 -9.40 -0.90
N ALA A 48 8.78 -9.62 0.42
CA ALA A 48 8.42 -8.62 1.42
C ALA A 48 9.26 -7.33 1.27
N ARG A 49 10.57 -7.45 1.05
CA ARG A 49 11.47 -6.31 0.77
C ARG A 49 11.03 -5.57 -0.50
N TYR A 50 10.68 -6.28 -1.56
CA TYR A 50 10.15 -5.68 -2.79
C TYR A 50 8.82 -4.93 -2.53
N LEU A 51 7.90 -5.51 -1.76
CA LEU A 51 6.65 -4.84 -1.38
C LEU A 51 6.91 -3.58 -0.54
N MET A 52 7.93 -3.56 0.33
CA MET A 52 8.32 -2.34 1.06
C MET A 52 8.81 -1.25 0.10
N MET A 53 9.60 -1.60 -0.93
CA MET A 53 10.01 -0.64 -1.95
C MET A 53 8.80 -0.08 -2.72
N LEU A 54 7.87 -0.95 -3.11
CA LEU A 54 6.61 -0.52 -3.73
C LEU A 54 5.83 0.40 -2.79
N TRP A 55 5.70 0.05 -1.51
CA TRP A 55 4.96 0.86 -0.54
C TRP A 55 5.47 2.31 -0.52
N HIS A 56 6.78 2.52 -0.51
CA HIS A 56 7.36 3.88 -0.53
C HIS A 56 7.02 4.63 -1.83
N VAL A 57 7.06 3.94 -2.98
CA VAL A 57 6.70 4.53 -4.27
C VAL A 57 5.20 4.89 -4.35
N TYR A 58 4.31 3.97 -3.97
CA TYR A 58 2.87 4.24 -3.96
C TYR A 58 2.51 5.30 -2.93
N ALA A 59 3.11 5.29 -1.74
CA ALA A 59 2.88 6.31 -0.74
C ALA A 59 3.25 7.71 -1.27
N ALA A 60 4.37 7.85 -1.99
CA ALA A 60 4.75 9.11 -2.59
C ALA A 60 3.78 9.56 -3.70
N ILE A 61 3.37 8.64 -4.60
CA ILE A 61 2.41 8.94 -5.67
C ILE A 61 1.06 9.36 -5.06
N GLU A 62 0.54 8.57 -4.14
CA GLU A 62 -0.79 8.75 -3.53
C GLU A 62 -0.86 10.02 -2.69
N GLN A 63 0.21 10.36 -1.94
CA GLN A 63 0.29 11.64 -1.23
C GLN A 63 0.32 12.83 -2.20
N GLY A 64 1.05 12.71 -3.32
CA GLY A 64 1.07 13.74 -4.36
C GLY A 64 -0.30 13.92 -5.02
N LEU A 65 -0.99 12.82 -5.34
CA LEU A 65 -2.34 12.85 -5.92
C LEU A 65 -3.37 13.43 -4.94
N GLU A 66 -3.32 13.06 -3.66
CA GLU A 66 -4.20 13.60 -2.62
C GLU A 66 -4.02 15.11 -2.48
N ARG A 67 -2.76 15.59 -2.42
CA ARG A 67 -2.46 17.03 -2.32
C ARG A 67 -3.05 17.83 -3.48
N HIS A 68 -3.10 17.23 -4.66
CA HIS A 68 -3.57 17.87 -5.89
C HIS A 68 -4.93 17.32 -6.37
N ALA A 69 -5.73 16.73 -5.48
CA ALA A 69 -6.94 16.01 -5.88
C ALA A 69 -7.95 16.85 -6.70
N THR A 70 -7.98 18.17 -6.50
CA THR A 70 -8.84 19.11 -7.22
C THR A 70 -8.18 19.76 -8.43
N HIS A 71 -6.94 19.41 -8.75
CA HIS A 71 -6.27 19.91 -9.95
C HIS A 71 -6.92 19.28 -11.20
N PRO A 72 -7.22 20.05 -12.26
CA PRO A 72 -7.98 19.55 -13.42
C PRO A 72 -7.40 18.28 -14.07
N THR A 73 -6.08 18.11 -14.00
CA THR A 73 -5.41 16.91 -14.53
C THR A 73 -5.72 15.65 -13.74
N PHE A 74 -5.90 15.73 -12.42
CA PHE A 74 -6.05 14.55 -11.57
C PHE A 74 -7.50 14.26 -11.18
N GLU A 75 -8.32 15.31 -11.00
CA GLU A 75 -9.71 15.20 -10.53
C GLU A 75 -10.51 14.10 -11.26
N PRO A 76 -10.47 13.97 -12.61
CA PRO A 76 -11.29 12.95 -13.29
C PRO A 76 -10.86 11.50 -13.02
N THR A 77 -9.63 11.31 -12.53
CA THR A 77 -9.05 10.00 -12.21
C THR A 77 -8.94 9.74 -10.71
N TYR A 78 -9.32 10.71 -9.88
CA TYR A 78 -9.12 10.64 -8.44
C TYR A 78 -10.18 9.75 -7.79
N ASN A 79 -9.78 8.52 -7.42
CA ASN A 79 -10.62 7.57 -6.68
C ASN A 79 -9.76 6.74 -5.71
N PRO A 80 -9.46 7.28 -4.51
CA PRO A 80 -8.53 6.63 -3.58
C PRO A 80 -9.02 5.26 -3.11
N ALA A 81 -10.32 5.11 -2.87
CA ALA A 81 -10.92 3.85 -2.43
C ALA A 81 -10.77 2.72 -3.47
N LEU A 82 -10.68 3.07 -4.75
CA LEU A 82 -10.49 2.12 -5.85
C LEU A 82 -9.00 1.86 -6.14
N LEU A 83 -8.19 2.90 -6.20
CA LEU A 83 -6.84 2.85 -6.77
C LEU A 83 -5.71 2.78 -5.73
N HIS A 84 -5.85 3.40 -4.56
CA HIS A 84 -4.74 3.44 -3.60
C HIS A 84 -4.32 2.02 -3.18
N ARG A 85 -3.01 1.79 -3.23
CA ARG A 85 -2.34 0.53 -2.98
C ARG A 85 -1.50 0.57 -1.72
N ALA A 86 -1.02 1.73 -1.26
CA ALA A 86 -0.16 1.81 -0.07
C ALA A 86 -0.79 1.16 1.19
N PRO A 87 -2.10 1.30 1.48
CA PRO A 87 -2.72 0.60 2.61
C PRO A 87 -2.71 -0.94 2.44
N ALA A 88 -3.00 -1.41 1.22
CA ALA A 88 -3.00 -2.84 0.90
C ALA A 88 -1.60 -3.45 1.00
N LEU A 89 -0.59 -2.75 0.47
CA LEU A 89 0.82 -3.11 0.59
C LEU A 89 1.24 -3.20 2.07
N SER A 90 0.88 -2.19 2.88
CA SER A 90 1.18 -2.20 4.32
C SER A 90 0.61 -3.43 5.02
N SER A 91 -0.65 -3.77 4.72
CA SER A 91 -1.30 -4.96 5.29
C SER A 91 -0.63 -6.26 4.84
N ASP A 92 -0.29 -6.38 3.56
CA ASP A 92 0.35 -7.56 3.01
C ASP A 92 1.75 -7.77 3.59
N ILE A 93 2.54 -6.71 3.76
CA ILE A 93 3.88 -6.78 4.36
C ILE A 93 3.81 -7.26 5.81
N SER A 94 2.93 -6.67 6.62
CA SER A 94 2.70 -7.11 8.02
C SER A 94 2.32 -8.58 8.08
N TYR A 95 1.44 -9.03 7.19
CA TYR A 95 1.03 -10.42 7.14
C TYR A 95 2.15 -11.37 6.71
N LEU A 96 2.89 -11.04 5.64
CA LEU A 96 3.98 -11.89 5.14
C LEU A 96 5.09 -12.07 6.18
N LEU A 97 5.35 -11.04 6.98
CA LEU A 97 6.35 -11.05 8.05
C LEU A 97 5.80 -11.51 9.40
N GLN A 98 4.48 -11.72 9.52
CA GLN A 98 3.80 -12.10 10.77
C GLN A 98 4.09 -11.10 11.91
N VAL A 99 4.08 -9.80 11.61
CA VAL A 99 4.28 -8.71 12.57
C VAL A 99 3.18 -7.66 12.46
N PRO A 100 2.75 -7.02 13.56
CA PRO A 100 1.74 -5.98 13.50
C PRO A 100 2.26 -4.69 12.83
N GLU A 101 3.50 -4.29 13.11
CA GLU A 101 4.13 -3.06 12.61
C GLU A 101 5.40 -3.38 11.83
N TRP A 102 5.27 -3.52 10.51
CA TRP A 102 6.36 -3.91 9.63
C TRP A 102 7.45 -2.83 9.50
N LYS A 103 7.16 -1.55 9.76
CA LYS A 103 8.17 -0.49 9.62
C LYS A 103 9.29 -0.58 10.65
N THR A 104 9.05 -1.28 11.75
CA THR A 104 10.07 -1.59 12.77
C THR A 104 10.86 -2.87 12.48
N HIS A 105 10.52 -3.59 11.41
CA HIS A 105 11.19 -4.84 11.06
C HIS A 105 12.63 -4.58 10.55
N PRO A 106 13.62 -5.43 10.88
CA PRO A 106 15.01 -5.25 10.44
C PRO A 106 15.19 -5.08 8.93
N ILE A 107 14.41 -5.79 8.11
CA ILE A 107 14.43 -5.63 6.64
C ILE A 107 14.10 -4.19 6.24
N HIS A 108 13.06 -3.59 6.84
CA HIS A 108 12.69 -2.22 6.54
C HIS A 108 13.74 -1.24 7.05
N HIS A 109 14.26 -1.44 8.27
CA HIS A 109 15.33 -0.59 8.81
C HIS A 109 16.56 -0.56 7.90
N ARG A 110 17.00 -1.72 7.38
CA ARG A 110 18.10 -1.76 6.41
C ARG A 110 17.75 -1.03 5.12
N LEU A 111 16.55 -1.27 4.59
CA LEU A 111 16.06 -0.62 3.38
C LEU A 111 16.10 0.91 3.48
N ILE A 112 15.72 1.51 4.61
CA ILE A 112 15.73 2.97 4.78
C ILE A 112 17.08 3.54 5.21
N SER A 113 17.91 2.75 5.89
CA SER A 113 19.24 3.20 6.33
C SER A 113 20.22 3.27 5.16
N SER A 114 20.05 2.41 4.16
CA SER A 114 20.84 2.40 2.93
C SER A 114 19.93 2.06 1.73
N PRO A 115 19.08 2.99 1.29
CA PRO A 115 18.12 2.72 0.22
C PRO A 115 18.83 2.41 -1.10
N PRO A 116 18.38 1.37 -1.84
CA PRO A 116 18.87 1.14 -3.19
C PRO A 116 18.69 2.39 -4.05
N ALA A 117 19.69 2.71 -4.87
CA ALA A 117 19.69 3.92 -5.69
C ALA A 117 18.41 4.04 -6.55
N GLY A 118 17.90 2.92 -7.07
CA GLY A 118 16.64 2.87 -7.83
C GLY A 118 15.43 3.33 -7.02
N LEU A 119 15.30 2.88 -5.77
CA LEU A 119 14.21 3.31 -4.88
C LEU A 119 14.33 4.80 -4.55
N PHE A 120 15.51 5.23 -4.11
CA PHE A 120 15.75 6.63 -3.74
C PHE A 120 15.47 7.59 -4.90
N THR A 121 15.99 7.28 -6.09
CA THR A 121 15.78 8.10 -7.29
C THR A 121 14.31 8.17 -7.67
N PHE A 122 13.57 7.06 -7.58
CA PHE A 122 12.16 7.03 -7.95
C PHE A 122 11.32 7.86 -6.98
N VAL A 123 11.45 7.63 -5.67
CA VAL A 123 10.69 8.38 -4.66
C VAL A 123 10.98 9.87 -4.75
N ASN A 124 12.25 10.27 -4.89
CA ASN A 124 12.61 11.68 -5.05
C ASN A 124 12.01 12.28 -6.32
N ARG A 125 12.05 11.58 -7.45
CA ARG A 125 11.46 12.09 -8.70
C ARG A 125 9.96 12.33 -8.56
N ILE A 126 9.26 11.44 -7.86
CA ILE A 126 7.82 11.62 -7.59
C ILE A 126 7.58 12.88 -6.76
N HIS A 127 8.38 13.12 -5.72
CA HIS A 127 8.28 14.34 -4.93
C HIS A 127 8.62 15.60 -5.74
N GLU A 128 9.71 15.59 -6.51
CA GLU A 128 10.08 16.70 -7.40
C GLU A 128 8.94 17.10 -8.34
N VAL A 129 8.29 16.12 -8.97
CA VAL A 129 7.17 16.37 -9.88
C VAL A 129 5.93 16.83 -9.13
N ALA A 130 5.64 16.24 -7.96
CA ALA A 130 4.50 16.65 -7.14
C ALA A 130 4.67 18.05 -6.52
N ASP A 131 5.89 18.51 -6.30
CA ASP A 131 6.22 19.82 -5.73
C ASP A 131 6.48 20.91 -6.80
N ALA A 132 6.50 20.52 -8.08
CA ALA A 132 6.70 21.44 -9.19
C ALA A 132 5.52 22.42 -9.38
N GLN A 133 5.77 23.52 -10.09
CA GLN A 133 4.75 24.53 -10.39
C GLN A 133 3.57 23.96 -11.22
N ASP A 134 3.87 23.11 -12.20
CA ASP A 134 2.86 22.28 -12.87
C ASP A 134 3.06 20.82 -12.45
N PRO A 135 2.20 20.27 -11.58
CA PRO A 135 2.33 18.89 -11.12
C PRO A 135 1.84 17.87 -12.15
N SER A 136 1.24 18.29 -13.29
CA SER A 136 0.60 17.41 -14.29
C SER A 136 1.40 16.15 -14.66
N PRO A 137 2.75 16.19 -14.80
CA PRO A 137 3.54 14.98 -15.09
C PRO A 137 3.41 13.86 -14.04
N LEU A 138 2.94 14.14 -12.81
CA LEU A 138 2.70 13.13 -11.78
C LEU A 138 1.73 12.03 -12.25
N ILE A 139 0.79 12.37 -13.13
CA ILE A 139 -0.18 11.40 -13.67
C ILE A 139 0.52 10.27 -14.45
N ALA A 140 1.71 10.52 -14.98
CA ALA A 140 2.50 9.51 -15.67
C ALA A 140 2.88 8.35 -14.74
N HIS A 141 3.32 8.65 -13.51
CA HIS A 141 3.67 7.63 -12.51
C HIS A 141 2.46 6.80 -12.10
N ALA A 142 1.33 7.48 -11.85
CA ALA A 142 0.06 6.83 -11.54
C ALA A 142 -0.43 5.94 -12.70
N TYR A 143 -0.33 6.41 -13.94
CA TYR A 143 -0.65 5.63 -15.15
C TYR A 143 0.19 4.36 -15.23
N VAL A 144 1.53 4.48 -15.16
CA VAL A 144 2.44 3.33 -15.31
C VAL A 144 2.19 2.28 -14.23
N ARG A 145 2.02 2.72 -12.98
CA ARG A 145 1.81 1.82 -11.84
C ARG A 145 0.41 1.21 -11.84
N TYR A 146 -0.65 2.01 -11.78
CA TYR A 146 -2.01 1.49 -11.64
C TYR A 146 -2.46 0.65 -12.84
N LEU A 147 -2.19 1.08 -14.08
CA LEU A 147 -2.62 0.29 -15.24
C LEU A 147 -1.76 -0.96 -15.42
N GLY A 148 -0.51 -0.93 -14.95
CA GLY A 148 0.34 -2.11 -14.81
C GLY A 148 -0.29 -3.12 -13.85
N ASP A 149 -0.66 -2.71 -12.64
CA ASP A 149 -1.26 -3.61 -11.64
C ASP A 149 -2.61 -4.20 -12.09
N LEU A 150 -3.43 -3.38 -12.78
CA LEU A 150 -4.68 -3.80 -13.41
C LEU A 150 -4.47 -4.72 -14.63
N SER A 151 -3.23 -4.96 -15.02
CA SER A 151 -2.84 -5.82 -16.14
C SER A 151 -2.01 -7.00 -15.61
N GLY A 152 -2.66 -8.14 -15.43
CA GLY A 152 -2.01 -9.36 -14.93
C GLY A 152 -2.06 -9.55 -13.42
N GLY A 153 -2.59 -8.59 -12.65
CA GLY A 153 -2.69 -8.68 -11.19
C GLY A 153 -3.33 -9.97 -10.67
N GLN A 154 -4.36 -10.50 -11.35
CA GLN A 154 -4.99 -11.78 -10.94
C GLN A 154 -4.10 -13.00 -11.20
N THR A 155 -3.33 -13.00 -12.28
CA THR A 155 -2.36 -14.08 -12.56
C THR A 155 -1.22 -14.04 -11.56
N ILE A 156 -0.73 -12.83 -11.24
CA ILE A 156 0.30 -12.63 -10.22
C ILE A 156 -0.21 -13.07 -8.86
N ARG A 157 -1.41 -12.64 -8.48
CA ARG A 157 -2.10 -13.03 -7.24
C ARG A 157 -2.14 -14.55 -7.06
N HIS A 158 -2.60 -15.27 -8.08
CA HIS A 158 -2.66 -16.73 -8.03
C HIS A 158 -1.27 -17.38 -7.89
N THR A 159 -0.28 -16.86 -8.64
CA THR A 159 1.08 -17.39 -8.60
C THR A 159 1.72 -17.19 -7.22
N LEU A 160 1.55 -16.01 -6.63
CA LEU A 160 2.10 -15.69 -5.31
C LEU A 160 1.38 -16.46 -4.19
N ALA A 161 0.06 -16.68 -4.31
CA ALA A 161 -0.69 -17.51 -3.37
C ALA A 161 -0.09 -18.91 -3.28
N LYS A 162 0.17 -19.52 -4.43
CA LYS A 162 0.81 -20.84 -4.53
C LYS A 162 2.27 -20.82 -4.05
N ALA A 163 3.06 -19.82 -4.44
CA ALA A 163 4.48 -19.75 -4.12
C ALA A 163 4.75 -19.58 -2.63
N TYR A 164 3.87 -18.87 -1.90
CA TYR A 164 4.07 -18.52 -0.49
C TYR A 164 3.10 -19.19 0.48
N ASP A 165 2.32 -20.15 -0.01
CA ASP A 165 1.32 -20.91 0.74
C ASP A 165 0.29 -19.99 1.44
N LEU A 166 -0.30 -19.09 0.65
CA LEU A 166 -1.30 -18.12 1.13
C LEU A 166 -2.71 -18.59 0.78
N ASP A 167 -3.65 -18.36 1.69
CA ASP A 167 -5.06 -18.60 1.41
C ASP A 167 -5.62 -17.55 0.44
N GLU A 168 -5.74 -17.96 -0.82
CA GLU A 168 -6.27 -17.13 -1.89
C GLU A 168 -7.73 -16.69 -1.63
N ALA A 169 -8.52 -17.46 -0.86
CA ALA A 169 -9.91 -17.10 -0.58
C ALA A 169 -10.02 -15.93 0.41
N SER A 170 -9.19 -15.91 1.47
CA SER A 170 -9.12 -14.76 2.37
C SER A 170 -8.52 -13.51 1.72
N GLY A 171 -7.60 -13.70 0.76
CA GLY A 171 -6.85 -12.62 0.11
C GLY A 171 -5.80 -11.94 1.01
N THR A 172 -5.57 -12.45 2.22
CA THR A 172 -4.57 -11.90 3.14
C THR A 172 -3.16 -12.14 2.60
N GLY A 173 -2.32 -11.11 2.55
CA GLY A 173 -1.00 -11.18 1.88
C GLY A 173 -1.05 -11.01 0.36
N LEU A 174 -2.25 -10.75 -0.18
CA LEU A 174 -2.54 -10.61 -1.61
C LEU A 174 -3.42 -9.39 -1.92
N GLN A 175 -3.60 -8.48 -0.96
CA GLN A 175 -4.49 -7.33 -1.07
C GLN A 175 -3.99 -6.30 -2.08
N PHE A 176 -2.68 -6.18 -2.31
CA PHE A 176 -2.10 -5.26 -3.28
C PHE A 176 -2.71 -5.46 -4.69
N TYR A 177 -2.88 -6.72 -5.11
CA TYR A 177 -3.44 -7.09 -6.41
C TYR A 177 -4.98 -7.19 -6.40
N ALA A 178 -5.63 -6.95 -5.25
CA ALA A 178 -7.07 -7.00 -5.11
C ALA A 178 -7.68 -5.61 -5.38
N PHE A 179 -8.29 -5.43 -6.55
CA PHE A 179 -9.08 -4.23 -6.87
C PHE A 179 -10.56 -4.53 -6.68
N LYS A 180 -11.32 -3.51 -6.28
CA LYS A 180 -12.79 -3.57 -6.25
C LYS A 180 -13.37 -3.12 -7.58
N GLY A 181 -14.63 -3.45 -7.87
CA GLY A 181 -15.33 -2.92 -9.04
C GLY A 181 -15.61 -1.42 -8.92
N LEU A 182 -15.68 -0.69 -10.05
CA LEU A 182 -15.98 0.76 -10.09
C LEU A 182 -17.24 1.15 -9.30
N THR A 183 -18.25 0.28 -9.34
CA THR A 183 -19.57 0.50 -8.71
C THR A 183 -19.91 -0.58 -7.68
N SER A 184 -18.91 -1.35 -7.23
CA SER A 184 -19.12 -2.54 -6.41
C SER A 184 -17.99 -2.74 -5.42
N ASN A 185 -18.34 -3.09 -4.17
CA ASN A 185 -17.35 -3.46 -3.16
C ASN A 185 -16.76 -4.87 -3.34
N LYS A 186 -17.22 -5.62 -4.35
CA LYS A 186 -16.71 -6.96 -4.66
C LYS A 186 -15.37 -6.86 -5.38
N LEU A 187 -14.57 -7.93 -5.24
CA LEU A 187 -13.34 -8.11 -6.00
C LEU A 187 -13.64 -8.03 -7.51
N ALA A 188 -12.86 -7.24 -8.22
CA ALA A 188 -13.01 -7.00 -9.64
C ALA A 188 -12.69 -8.27 -10.45
N SER A 189 -13.65 -8.66 -11.28
CA SER A 189 -13.46 -9.60 -12.38
C SER A 189 -12.55 -9.01 -13.47
N GLN A 190 -12.07 -9.83 -14.40
CA GLN A 190 -11.29 -9.36 -15.56
C GLN A 190 -12.04 -8.30 -16.39
N GLY A 191 -13.36 -8.44 -16.52
CA GLY A 191 -14.21 -7.45 -17.19
C GLY A 191 -14.25 -6.12 -16.43
N GLU A 192 -14.32 -6.15 -15.10
CA GLU A 192 -14.26 -4.93 -14.27
C GLU A 192 -12.88 -4.28 -14.32
N MET A 193 -11.79 -5.06 -14.29
CA MET A 193 -10.42 -4.54 -14.49
C MET A 193 -10.30 -3.79 -15.81
N LYS A 194 -10.89 -4.33 -16.90
CA LYS A 194 -10.93 -3.64 -18.20
C LYS A 194 -11.68 -2.31 -18.11
N ARG A 195 -12.86 -2.28 -17.47
CA ARG A 195 -13.66 -1.06 -17.29
C ARG A 195 -12.93 -0.02 -16.43
N ILE A 196 -12.23 -0.42 -15.38
CA ILE A 196 -11.41 0.49 -14.56
C ILE A 196 -10.32 1.13 -15.43
N LYS A 197 -9.63 0.35 -16.28
CA LYS A 197 -8.62 0.87 -17.19
C LYS A 197 -9.19 1.83 -18.23
N GLU A 198 -10.40 1.57 -18.74
CA GLU A 198 -11.09 2.46 -19.68
C GLU A 198 -11.48 3.77 -19.00
N TRP A 199 -12.15 3.70 -17.85
CA TRP A 199 -12.49 4.87 -17.03
C TRP A 199 -11.27 5.72 -16.71
N TYR A 200 -10.15 5.11 -16.28
CA TYR A 200 -8.94 5.85 -15.98
C TYR A 200 -8.36 6.55 -17.22
N ARG A 201 -8.34 5.88 -18.38
CA ARG A 201 -7.88 6.48 -19.64
C ARG A 201 -8.74 7.66 -20.08
N GLU A 202 -10.06 7.51 -19.99
CA GLU A 202 -11.01 8.60 -20.28
C GLU A 202 -10.79 9.79 -19.35
N GLY A 203 -10.60 9.53 -18.05
CA GLY A 203 -10.28 10.56 -17.06
C GLY A 203 -8.99 11.30 -17.37
N MET A 204 -7.90 10.60 -17.72
CA MET A 204 -6.64 11.24 -18.12
C MET A 204 -6.81 12.11 -19.38
N ASN A 205 -7.54 11.60 -20.38
CA ASN A 205 -7.79 12.32 -21.63
C ASN A 205 -8.56 13.62 -21.36
N ALA A 206 -9.58 13.56 -20.51
CA ALA A 206 -10.37 14.72 -20.11
C ALA A 206 -9.54 15.72 -19.29
N GLY A 207 -8.82 15.24 -18.28
CA GLY A 207 -8.08 16.12 -17.35
C GLY A 207 -6.88 16.82 -17.95
N VAL A 208 -6.19 16.19 -18.91
CA VAL A 208 -5.05 16.80 -19.62
C VAL A 208 -5.51 17.63 -20.81
N GLY A 209 -6.59 17.23 -21.47
CA GLY A 209 -7.18 17.95 -22.58
C GLY A 209 -6.26 18.02 -23.82
N GLY A 210 -6.34 19.13 -24.55
CA GLY A 210 -5.64 19.33 -25.83
C GLY A 210 -4.24 19.96 -25.76
N ASN A 211 -3.69 20.24 -24.57
CA ASN A 211 -2.40 20.93 -24.45
C ASN A 211 -1.23 20.01 -24.88
N VAL A 212 -0.67 20.27 -26.06
CA VAL A 212 0.43 19.49 -26.66
C VAL A 212 1.68 19.49 -25.78
N GLN A 213 2.07 20.63 -25.22
CA GLN A 213 3.27 20.73 -24.38
C GLN A 213 3.13 19.87 -23.12
N ARG A 214 2.01 19.98 -22.42
CA ARG A 214 1.72 19.16 -21.24
C ARG A 214 1.71 17.67 -21.58
N LYS A 215 1.09 17.27 -22.71
CA LYS A 215 1.13 15.87 -23.16
C LYS A 215 2.56 15.39 -23.41
N SER A 216 3.41 16.22 -24.02
CA SER A 216 4.83 15.88 -24.24
C SER A 216 5.54 15.63 -22.92
N GLU A 217 5.39 16.52 -21.95
CA GLU A 217 6.01 16.40 -20.62
C GLU A 217 5.54 15.15 -19.88
N ILE A 218 4.25 14.81 -19.97
CA ILE A 218 3.70 13.58 -19.38
C ILE A 218 4.27 12.33 -20.08
N VAL A 219 4.46 12.36 -21.39
CA VAL A 219 5.03 11.23 -22.16
C VAL A 219 6.50 11.01 -21.81
N ASP A 220 7.27 12.09 -21.68
CA ASP A 220 8.67 12.03 -21.24
C ASP A 220 8.75 11.48 -19.80
N GLU A 221 7.86 11.95 -18.91
CA GLU A 221 7.80 11.47 -17.53
C GLU A 221 7.36 10.01 -17.45
N ALA A 222 6.45 9.55 -18.32
CA ALA A 222 6.05 8.14 -18.36
C ALA A 222 7.21 7.24 -18.78
N SER A 223 7.99 7.68 -19.77
CA SER A 223 9.19 6.98 -20.21
C SER A 223 10.23 6.91 -19.09
N LEU A 224 10.40 7.99 -18.33
CA LEU A 224 11.25 8.00 -17.13
C LEU A 224 10.70 7.05 -16.05
N SER A 225 9.38 7.06 -15.80
CA SER A 225 8.74 6.17 -14.83
C SER A 225 9.01 4.70 -15.13
N PHE A 226 8.97 4.26 -16.39
CA PHE A 226 9.36 2.89 -16.76
C PHE A 226 10.83 2.57 -16.43
N LYS A 227 11.76 3.50 -16.71
CA LYS A 227 13.18 3.34 -16.36
C LYS A 227 13.38 3.21 -14.84
N LEU A 228 12.66 4.03 -14.07
CA LEU A 228 12.70 3.99 -12.61
C LEU A 228 12.12 2.67 -12.07
N ASN A 229 11.04 2.17 -12.69
CA ASN A 229 10.50 0.84 -12.37
C ASN A 229 11.51 -0.29 -12.66
N ALA A 230 12.22 -0.24 -13.79
CA ALA A 230 13.30 -1.19 -14.07
C ALA A 230 14.39 -1.15 -12.98
N GLY A 231 14.73 0.05 -12.50
CA GLY A 231 15.66 0.24 -11.39
C GLY A 231 15.20 -0.40 -10.07
N LEU A 232 13.90 -0.45 -9.80
CA LEU A 232 13.35 -1.19 -8.65
C LEU A 232 13.52 -2.70 -8.81
N PHE A 233 13.26 -3.25 -9.99
CA PHE A 233 13.46 -4.67 -10.26
C PHE A 233 14.93 -5.06 -10.08
N ALA A 234 15.85 -4.27 -10.62
CA ALA A 234 17.29 -4.48 -10.41
C ALA A 234 17.69 -4.45 -8.92
N ALA A 235 17.01 -3.65 -8.10
CA ALA A 235 17.23 -3.59 -6.65
C ALA A 235 16.72 -4.83 -5.89
N ILE A 236 15.92 -5.71 -6.51
CA ILE A 236 15.54 -7.01 -5.95
C ILE A 236 16.74 -7.97 -5.98
N ALA A 237 17.55 -7.91 -7.05
CA ALA A 237 18.72 -8.76 -7.24
C ALA A 237 19.92 -8.36 -6.39
N GLN A 238 19.93 -7.13 -5.86
CA GLN A 238 20.92 -6.69 -4.90
C GLN A 238 20.60 -7.31 -3.54
N GLU A 239 21.34 -8.36 -3.18
CA GLU A 239 21.30 -8.92 -1.82
C GLU A 239 21.65 -7.83 -0.80
N ASP A 240 20.99 -7.87 0.35
CA ASP A 240 21.49 -7.10 1.50
C ASP A 240 22.94 -7.59 1.74
N PRO A 241 23.94 -6.69 1.93
CA PRO A 241 25.27 -7.14 2.33
C PRO A 241 25.13 -8.06 3.55
N GLU A 242 25.90 -9.17 3.51
CA GLU A 242 25.92 -10.31 4.45
C GLU A 242 25.21 -10.08 5.79
N PRO A 243 24.42 -11.05 6.29
CA PRO A 243 23.72 -10.92 7.56
C PRO A 243 24.68 -10.43 8.64
N PHE A 244 24.30 -9.33 9.29
CA PHE A 244 25.03 -8.76 10.41
C PHE A 244 25.53 -9.87 11.34
N GLU A 245 26.83 -9.93 11.59
CA GLU A 245 27.43 -10.73 12.67
C GLU A 245 26.74 -10.31 13.99
N GLY A 246 25.67 -11.03 14.34
CA GLY A 246 24.72 -10.65 15.40
C GLY A 246 23.28 -11.07 15.12
N SER A 247 22.96 -11.56 13.92
CA SER A 247 21.77 -12.38 13.67
C SER A 247 21.84 -13.64 14.53
N MET A 248 21.03 -13.72 15.58
CA MET A 248 20.99 -14.89 16.44
C MET A 248 20.60 -16.13 15.62
N THR A 249 21.41 -17.19 15.70
CA THR A 249 21.10 -18.47 15.02
C THR A 249 19.79 -19.06 15.55
N LYS A 250 19.20 -20.00 14.81
CA LYS A 250 18.01 -20.75 15.29
C LYS A 250 18.27 -21.40 16.66
N GLU A 251 19.50 -21.84 16.93
CA GLU A 251 19.90 -22.35 18.25
C GLU A 251 19.96 -21.25 19.32
N GLN A 252 20.42 -20.04 18.97
CA GLN A 252 20.46 -18.91 19.88
C GLN A 252 19.06 -18.35 20.19
N LEU A 253 18.14 -18.35 19.21
CA LEU A 253 16.72 -18.08 19.39
C LEU A 253 16.05 -19.15 20.27
N ALA A 254 16.39 -20.43 20.06
CA ALA A 254 15.91 -21.52 20.90
C ALA A 254 16.46 -21.45 22.34
N ALA A 255 17.67 -20.93 22.54
CA ALA A 255 18.28 -20.74 23.85
C ALA A 255 17.69 -19.55 24.64
N LEU A 256 17.18 -18.52 23.95
CA LEU A 256 16.41 -17.41 24.55
C LEU A 256 15.01 -17.84 24.99
N VAL A 257 14.44 -18.86 24.35
CA VAL A 257 13.19 -19.50 24.77
C VAL A 257 13.52 -20.55 25.83
N LYS A 258 13.77 -20.10 27.06
CA LYS A 258 13.75 -21.01 28.21
C LYS A 258 12.31 -21.55 28.35
N PRO A 259 12.09 -22.87 28.53
CA PRO A 259 10.75 -23.32 28.89
C PRO A 259 10.38 -22.62 30.19
N LEU A 260 9.23 -21.96 30.22
CA LEU A 260 8.64 -21.37 31.42
C LEU A 260 8.47 -22.50 32.44
N SER A 261 9.47 -22.68 33.29
CA SER A 261 9.29 -23.33 34.58
C SER A 261 8.31 -22.47 35.36
N SER A 262 7.17 -23.08 35.66
CA SER A 262 6.10 -22.55 36.48
C SER A 262 6.64 -21.95 37.79
N GLU A 263 6.58 -20.63 37.93
CA GLU A 263 6.44 -19.93 39.20
C GLU A 263 6.25 -18.43 38.93
N ALA A 264 4.99 -18.03 38.70
CA ALA A 264 4.53 -16.65 38.83
C ALA A 264 3.15 -16.69 39.52
N PRO A 265 2.81 -15.73 40.39
CA PRO A 265 1.63 -15.81 41.25
C PRO A 265 0.37 -15.79 40.38
N GLY A 266 -0.35 -16.91 40.36
CA GLY A 266 -1.52 -17.09 39.51
C GLY A 266 -2.68 -16.21 39.96
N TYR A 267 -3.17 -15.36 39.07
CA TYR A 267 -4.52 -14.80 39.21
C TYR A 267 -5.53 -15.93 38.96
N SER A 268 -6.44 -16.13 39.91
CA SER A 268 -7.53 -17.10 39.78
C SER A 268 -8.28 -16.90 38.45
N VAL A 269 -8.51 -17.98 37.71
CA VAL A 269 -9.30 -17.99 36.46
C VAL A 269 -10.67 -17.31 36.67
N GLN A 270 -11.20 -17.39 37.89
CA GLN A 270 -12.43 -16.73 38.28
C GLN A 270 -12.33 -15.20 38.21
N ASN A 271 -11.20 -14.61 38.61
CA ASN A 271 -10.98 -13.16 38.55
C ASN A 271 -10.81 -12.66 37.11
N VAL A 272 -10.17 -13.46 36.25
CA VAL A 272 -10.01 -13.15 34.82
C VAL A 272 -11.37 -13.20 34.11
N VAL A 273 -12.19 -14.23 34.40
CA VAL A 273 -13.53 -14.37 33.83
C VAL A 273 -14.45 -13.25 34.32
N VAL A 274 -14.39 -12.87 35.60
CA VAL A 274 -15.17 -11.75 36.15
C VAL A 274 -14.76 -10.42 35.50
N LEU A 275 -13.47 -10.18 35.28
CA LEU A 275 -12.99 -8.98 34.61
C LEU A 275 -13.45 -8.90 33.15
N ILE A 276 -13.34 -9.99 32.40
CA ILE A 276 -13.80 -10.07 31.00
C ILE A 276 -15.32 -9.87 30.92
N ALA A 277 -16.09 -10.47 31.84
CA ALA A 277 -17.53 -10.28 31.91
C ALA A 277 -17.91 -8.83 32.24
N ALA A 278 -17.21 -8.18 33.18
CA ALA A 278 -17.44 -6.79 33.54
C ALA A 278 -17.15 -5.83 32.37
N VAL A 279 -16.05 -6.04 31.64
CA VAL A 279 -15.69 -5.24 30.46
C VAL A 279 -16.71 -5.46 29.33
N SER A 280 -17.17 -6.70 29.12
CA SER A 280 -18.16 -7.02 28.08
C SER A 280 -19.53 -6.43 28.39
N ILE A 281 -19.95 -6.44 29.66
CA ILE A 281 -21.21 -5.81 30.10
C ILE A 281 -21.12 -4.29 29.99
N GLY A 282 -19.98 -3.68 30.36
CA GLY A 282 -19.74 -2.24 30.18
C GLY A 282 -19.82 -1.83 28.72
N HIS A 283 -19.20 -2.60 27.83
CA HIS A 283 -19.27 -2.37 26.39
C HIS A 283 -20.69 -2.55 25.83
N PHE A 284 -21.42 -3.58 26.27
CA PHE A 284 -22.81 -3.83 25.86
C PHE A 284 -23.77 -2.73 26.34
N LEU A 285 -23.63 -2.24 27.58
CA LEU A 285 -24.46 -1.15 28.12
C LEU A 285 -24.19 0.19 27.42
N LEU A 286 -22.94 0.45 27.03
CA LEU A 286 -22.57 1.66 26.28
C LEU A 286 -23.07 1.62 24.83
N THR A 287 -23.05 0.45 24.20
CA THR A 287 -23.38 0.30 22.77
C THR A 287 -24.87 0.07 22.52
N VAL A 288 -25.57 -0.68 23.38
CA VAL A 288 -26.99 -1.01 23.21
C VAL A 288 -27.90 -0.11 24.06
N GLY A 289 -27.40 0.43 25.18
CA GLY A 289 -28.17 1.28 26.12
C GLY A 289 -28.34 2.75 25.69
N GLY A 290 -27.89 3.14 24.50
CA GLY A 290 -28.08 4.46 23.91
C GLY A 290 -27.32 5.57 24.64
N PHE A 291 -25.99 5.50 24.62
CA PHE A 291 -25.09 6.55 25.11
C PHE A 291 -24.65 7.56 24.03
N THR A 292 -25.38 7.63 22.92
CA THR A 292 -25.11 8.57 21.82
C THR A 292 -26.21 9.65 21.73
N GLY A 293 -25.82 10.88 21.40
CA GLY A 293 -26.73 12.04 21.31
C GLY A 293 -27.14 12.64 22.66
N GLN A 294 -28.11 13.57 22.67
CA GLN A 294 -28.54 14.31 23.86
C GLN A 294 -28.93 13.42 25.06
N ARG A 295 -29.50 12.23 24.82
CA ARG A 295 -29.86 11.28 25.89
C ARG A 295 -28.65 10.64 26.57
N GLY A 296 -27.53 10.45 25.85
CA GLY A 296 -26.27 9.99 26.43
C GLY A 296 -25.60 11.05 27.30
N TRP A 297 -25.72 12.33 26.92
CA TRP A 297 -25.16 13.46 27.68
C TRP A 297 -25.81 13.63 29.06
N TYR A 298 -27.15 13.53 29.16
CA TYR A 298 -27.83 13.58 30.45
C TYR A 298 -27.50 12.39 31.37
N LYS A 299 -27.23 11.22 30.80
CA LYS A 299 -26.79 10.03 31.57
C LYS A 299 -25.35 10.18 32.08
N TYR A 300 -24.48 10.83 31.29
CA TYR A 300 -23.11 11.14 31.70
C TYR A 300 -23.10 12.15 32.87
N LEU A 301 -23.90 13.21 32.80
CA LEU A 301 -24.03 14.19 33.89
C LEU A 301 -24.55 13.55 35.18
N GLY A 302 -25.55 12.67 35.10
CA GLY A 302 -26.05 11.93 36.26
C GLY A 302 -25.00 10.96 36.85
N PHE A 303 -24.13 10.40 36.02
CA PHE A 303 -23.01 9.58 36.47
C PHE A 303 -21.93 10.41 37.18
N GLU A 304 -21.58 11.59 36.67
CA GLU A 304 -20.65 12.50 37.36
C GLU A 304 -21.19 12.95 38.73
N GLU A 305 -22.48 13.32 38.83
CA GLU A 305 -23.10 13.65 40.12
C GLU A 305 -23.09 12.47 41.11
N TRP A 306 -23.36 11.26 40.62
CA TRP A 306 -23.28 10.04 41.44
C TRP A 306 -21.84 9.77 41.92
N VAL A 307 -20.84 9.88 41.05
CA VAL A 307 -19.42 9.69 41.43
C VAL A 307 -19.00 10.73 42.46
N VAL A 308 -19.34 12.00 42.27
CA VAL A 308 -19.00 13.09 43.20
C VAL A 308 -19.69 12.92 44.55
N SER A 309 -20.95 12.48 44.59
CA SER A 309 -21.67 12.22 45.85
C SER A 309 -21.13 10.99 46.59
N THR A 310 -20.75 9.94 45.87
CA THR A 310 -20.20 8.70 46.45
C THR A 310 -18.77 8.92 46.96
N TRP A 311 -17.98 9.80 46.33
CA TRP A 311 -16.65 10.15 46.83
C TRP A 311 -16.70 11.06 48.07
N LYS A 312 -17.71 11.93 48.17
CA LYS A 312 -17.96 12.74 49.38
C LYS A 312 -18.42 11.92 50.59
N SER A 313 -19.12 10.80 50.40
CA SER A 313 -19.53 9.91 51.50
C SER A 313 -18.43 8.95 51.98
N VAL A 314 -17.35 8.78 51.21
CA VAL A 314 -16.18 7.94 51.55
C VAL A 314 -15.06 8.77 52.20
N THR A 315 -15.12 10.10 52.12
CA THR A 315 -14.11 11.03 52.69
C THR A 315 -14.62 11.88 53.86
N ALA A 316 -15.83 11.60 54.37
CA ALA A 316 -16.39 12.15 55.59
C ALA A 316 -16.51 11.04 56.66
#